data_AF-A0A816FZF6-F1
#
_entry.id   AF-A0A816FZF6-F1
#
_cell.length_a   1.000
_cell.length_b   1.000
_cell.length_c   1.000
_cell.angle_alpha   90.00
_cell.angle_beta   90.00
_cell.angle_gamma   90.00
#
_symmetry.space_group_name_H-M   'P 1'
#
loop_
_entity.id
_entity.type
_entity.pdbx_description
1 polymer ?
#
loop_
_entity_poly.entity_id
_entity_poly.type
_entity_poly.pdbx_seq_one_letter_code
_entity_poly.pdbx_strand_id
1 'polypeptide(L)'
;FNREATPLVWETLWKPKMKHLGEVDGKLVEEKKKKLESILTILDQHLATNEYFAGNQFTIADISYLPYTENLIRAGHRDLLLSKANFAAWWKRCSERPSWILCKTEQEIDF
;
A
#
# COMPACT_ATOMS: atom_id res chain seq x y z
N PHE A 1 -3.09 -0.02 9.32
CA PHE A 1 -2.36 0.03 8.04
C PHE A 1 -1.83 1.44 7.76
N ASN A 2 -2.69 2.41 7.43
CA ASN A 2 -2.28 3.78 7.03
C ASN A 2 -1.28 4.44 7.99
N ARG A 3 -1.47 4.31 9.31
CA ARG A 3 -0.53 4.85 10.32
C ARG A 3 0.92 4.44 10.09
N GLU A 4 1.17 3.21 9.65
CA GLU A 4 2.54 2.71 9.41
C GLU A 4 2.96 2.88 7.94
N ALA A 5 2.01 2.91 7.00
CA ALA A 5 2.27 3.14 5.58
C ALA A 5 2.64 4.61 5.27
N THR A 6 1.98 5.59 5.90
CA THR A 6 2.19 7.01 5.61
C THR A 6 3.64 7.46 5.84
N PRO A 7 4.29 7.16 6.98
CA PRO A 7 5.69 7.56 7.18
C PRO A 7 6.63 6.85 6.22
N LEU A 8 6.35 5.60 5.83
CA LEU A 8 7.14 4.88 4.84
C LEU A 8 7.07 5.57 3.48
N VAL A 9 5.84 5.84 2.99
CA VAL A 9 5.64 6.54 1.72
C VAL A 9 6.28 7.93 1.76
N TRP A 10 6.15 8.65 2.86
CA TRP A 10 6.79 9.95 3.03
C TRP A 10 8.32 9.87 2.90
N GLU A 11 8.95 9.05 3.73
CA GLU A 11 10.41 8.92 3.81
C GLU A 11 11.02 8.32 2.53
N THR A 12 10.34 7.37 1.88
CA THR A 12 10.93 6.60 0.77
C THR A 12 10.46 7.00 -0.62
N LEU A 13 9.34 7.73 -0.77
CA LEU A 13 8.84 8.20 -2.07
C LEU A 13 8.92 9.72 -2.24
N TRP A 14 8.46 10.49 -1.24
CA TRP A 14 8.25 11.94 -1.39
C TRP A 14 9.45 12.76 -0.95
N LYS A 15 9.97 12.49 0.25
CA LYS A 15 11.10 13.23 0.83
C LYS A 15 12.33 13.27 -0.10
N PRO A 16 12.75 12.16 -0.76
CA PRO A 16 13.89 12.20 -1.68
C PRO A 16 13.66 13.07 -2.92
N LYS A 17 12.41 13.35 -3.29
CA LYS A 17 12.05 14.20 -4.44
C LYS A 17 11.99 15.69 -4.08
N MET A 18 11.97 16.03 -2.80
CA MET A 18 11.85 17.41 -2.32
C MET A 18 13.23 17.94 -1.88
N LYS A 19 13.72 18.97 -2.57
CA LYS A 19 15.13 19.42 -2.53
C LYS A 19 15.65 19.97 -1.17
N HIS A 20 14.87 19.94 -0.08
CA HIS A 20 15.22 20.61 1.18
C HIS A 20 14.85 19.85 2.46
N LEU A 21 14.38 18.60 2.38
CA LEU A 21 13.81 17.90 3.55
C LEU A 21 14.79 16.98 4.30
N GLY A 22 16.08 17.02 3.97
CA GLY A 22 17.11 16.18 4.60
C GLY A 22 17.08 14.72 4.14
N GLU A 23 17.94 13.90 4.75
CA GLU A 23 18.10 12.49 4.40
C GLU A 23 16.97 11.60 4.95
N VAL A 24 16.79 10.43 4.33
CA VAL A 24 15.83 9.40 4.75
C VAL A 24 16.17 8.91 6.15
N ASP A 25 15.20 8.89 7.06
CA ASP A 25 15.39 8.29 8.38
C ASP A 25 15.28 6.76 8.27
N GLY A 26 16.43 6.11 8.12
CA GLY A 26 16.52 4.64 8.01
C GLY A 26 15.99 3.90 9.24
N LYS A 27 16.10 4.47 10.45
CA LYS A 27 15.59 3.84 11.68
C LYS A 27 14.08 3.86 11.70
N LEU A 28 13.48 5.01 11.35
CA LEU A 28 12.03 5.14 11.21
C LEU A 28 11.50 4.18 10.15
N VAL A 29 12.15 4.13 8.98
CA VAL A 29 11.74 3.20 7.90
C VAL A 29 11.73 1.76 8.38
N GLU A 30 12.79 1.30 9.06
CA GLU A 30 12.87 -0.07 9.56
C GLU A 30 11.82 -0.38 10.63
N GLU A 31 11.58 0.54 11.57
CA GLU A 31 10.54 0.40 12.60
C GLU A 31 9.15 0.25 11.94
N LYS A 32 8.85 1.09 10.96
CA LYS A 32 7.55 1.09 10.28
C LYS A 32 7.37 -0.12 9.39
N LYS A 33 8.42 -0.61 8.72
CA LYS A 33 8.39 -1.87 7.97
C LYS A 33 7.98 -3.05 8.86
N LYS A 34 8.60 -3.20 10.03
CA LYS A 34 8.29 -4.30 10.97
C LYS A 34 6.83 -4.25 11.44
N LYS A 35 6.34 -3.07 11.81
CA LYS A 35 4.92 -2.90 12.22
C LYS A 35 3.97 -3.17 11.06
N LEU A 36 4.31 -2.71 9.85
CA LEU A 36 3.54 -2.98 8.65
C LEU A 36 3.49 -4.47 8.32
N GLU A 37 4.60 -5.20 8.48
CA GLU A 37 4.65 -6.64 8.27
C GLU A 37 3.69 -7.40 9.19
N SER A 38 3.63 -7.03 10.47
CA SER A 38 2.67 -7.62 11.41
C SER A 38 1.23 -7.36 10.98
N ILE A 39 0.91 -6.13 10.55
CA ILE A 39 -0.42 -5.78 10.04
C ILE A 39 -0.74 -6.59 8.78
N LEU A 40 0.19 -6.69 7.84
CA LEU A 40 0.01 -7.44 6.60
C LEU A 40 -0.23 -8.93 6.86
N THR A 41 0.41 -9.49 7.88
CA THR A 41 0.16 -10.89 8.30
C THR A 41 -1.27 -11.09 8.77
N ILE A 42 -1.83 -10.14 9.53
CA ILE A 42 -3.24 -10.18 9.97
C ILE A 42 -4.18 -10.03 8.78
N LEU A 43 -3.91 -9.08 7.87
CA LEU A 43 -4.73 -8.86 6.68
C LEU A 43 -4.71 -10.07 5.75
N ASP A 44 -3.55 -10.72 5.59
CA ASP A 44 -3.40 -11.91 4.77
C ASP A 44 -4.24 -13.08 5.33
N GLN A 45 -4.20 -13.29 6.64
CA GLN A 45 -5.05 -14.29 7.32
C GLN A 45 -6.53 -13.98 7.15
N HIS A 46 -6.93 -12.72 7.27
CA HIS A 46 -8.33 -12.30 7.03
C HIS A 46 -8.77 -12.57 5.59
N LEU A 47 -7.90 -12.27 4.62
CA LEU A 47 -8.17 -12.48 3.19
C LEU A 47 -8.06 -13.95 2.75
N ALA A 48 -7.61 -14.85 3.62
CA ALA A 48 -7.63 -16.28 3.35
C ALA A 48 -9.05 -16.85 3.31
N THR A 49 -10.01 -16.20 3.99
CA THR A 49 -11.43 -16.63 4.04
C THR A 49 -12.40 -15.59 3.50
N ASN A 50 -11.91 -14.40 3.11
CA ASN A 50 -12.72 -13.30 2.58
C ASN A 50 -12.10 -12.77 1.29
N GLU A 51 -12.91 -12.48 0.27
CA GLU A 51 -12.39 -11.89 -0.97
C GLU A 51 -11.92 -10.43 -0.79
N TYR A 52 -12.50 -9.71 0.17
CA TYR A 52 -12.31 -8.28 0.44
C TYR A 52 -12.29 -8.02 1.95
N PHE A 53 -11.92 -6.79 2.35
CA PHE A 53 -11.80 -6.48 3.79
C PHE A 53 -13.13 -6.49 4.55
N ALA A 54 -14.26 -6.30 3.86
CA ALA A 54 -15.60 -6.34 4.46
C ALA A 54 -16.39 -7.61 4.11
N GLY A 55 -15.71 -8.70 3.77
CA GLY A 55 -16.33 -9.97 3.36
C GLY A 55 -16.15 -10.24 1.87
N ASN A 56 -17.20 -10.68 1.18
CA ASN A 56 -17.12 -11.08 -0.24
C ASN A 56 -17.62 -10.01 -1.21
N GLN A 57 -17.68 -8.75 -0.77
CA GLN A 57 -18.03 -7.62 -1.63
C GLN A 57 -16.99 -6.52 -1.52
N PHE A 58 -16.69 -5.89 -2.65
CA PHE A 58 -15.82 -4.73 -2.71
C PHE A 58 -16.53 -3.51 -2.09
N THR A 59 -15.89 -2.88 -1.10
CA THR A 59 -16.48 -1.76 -0.36
C THR A 59 -15.50 -0.61 -0.17
N ILE A 60 -15.94 0.43 0.54
CA ILE A 60 -15.08 1.54 0.96
C ILE A 60 -13.89 1.08 1.82
N ALA A 61 -14.01 -0.07 2.51
CA ALA A 61 -12.89 -0.67 3.24
C ALA A 61 -11.72 -0.95 2.28
N ASP A 62 -11.96 -1.54 1.13
CA ASP A 62 -10.93 -1.83 0.13
C ASP A 62 -10.41 -0.55 -0.54
N ILE A 63 -11.32 0.34 -0.94
CA ILE A 63 -10.98 1.62 -1.59
C ILE A 63 -10.00 2.42 -0.72
N SER A 64 -10.21 2.45 0.60
CA SER A 64 -9.35 3.21 1.52
C SER A 64 -7.91 2.70 1.62
N TYR A 65 -7.64 1.46 1.17
CA TYR A 65 -6.31 0.87 1.16
C TYR A 65 -5.58 1.02 -0.18
N LEU A 66 -6.31 1.12 -1.31
CA LEU A 66 -5.69 1.10 -2.65
C LEU A 66 -4.63 2.19 -2.88
N PRO A 67 -4.86 3.48 -2.54
CA PRO A 67 -3.85 4.52 -2.75
C PRO A 67 -2.57 4.26 -1.97
N TYR A 68 -2.68 3.72 -0.75
CA TYR A 68 -1.52 3.42 0.08
C TYR A 68 -0.78 2.18 -0.40
N THR A 69 -1.49 1.14 -0.85
CA THR A 69 -0.84 -0.03 -1.46
C THR A 69 -0.06 0.35 -2.72
N GLU A 70 -0.66 1.13 -3.62
CA GLU A 70 0.01 1.63 -4.83
C GLU A 70 1.25 2.46 -4.47
N ASN A 71 1.12 3.42 -3.55
CA ASN A 71 2.24 4.27 -3.15
C ASN A 71 3.36 3.48 -2.47
N LEU A 72 3.06 2.47 -1.65
CA LEU A 72 4.08 1.61 -1.06
C LEU A 72 4.81 0.77 -2.11
N ILE A 73 4.11 0.29 -3.14
CA ILE A 73 4.73 -0.38 -4.29
C ILE A 73 5.67 0.57 -5.04
N ARG A 74 5.20 1.78 -5.37
CA ARG A 74 6.00 2.84 -6.01
C ARG A 74 7.21 3.25 -5.17
N ALA A 75 7.09 3.17 -3.86
CA ALA A 75 8.14 3.47 -2.90
C ALA A 75 9.14 2.31 -2.67
N GLY A 76 9.03 1.22 -3.43
CA GLY A 76 9.97 0.10 -3.39
C GLY A 76 9.66 -0.98 -2.33
N HIS A 77 8.48 -0.96 -1.72
CA HIS A 77 8.06 -1.96 -0.72
C HIS A 77 7.18 -3.07 -1.31
N ARG A 78 7.30 -3.32 -2.62
CA ARG A 78 6.50 -4.32 -3.34
C ARG A 78 6.62 -5.71 -2.71
N ASP A 79 7.84 -6.17 -2.42
CA ASP A 79 8.07 -7.52 -1.92
C ASP A 79 7.53 -7.72 -0.50
N LEU A 80 7.57 -6.68 0.33
CA LEU A 80 6.95 -6.68 1.66
C LEU A 80 5.44 -6.96 1.56
N LEU A 81 4.75 -6.29 0.63
CA LEU A 81 3.32 -6.43 0.43
C LEU A 81 2.95 -7.76 -0.24
N LEU A 82 3.64 -8.09 -1.33
CA LEU A 82 3.25 -9.20 -2.21
C LEU A 82 3.84 -10.55 -1.81
N SER A 83 4.72 -10.59 -0.81
CA SER A 83 5.10 -11.84 -0.12
C SER A 83 3.94 -12.48 0.64
N LYS A 84 2.88 -11.72 0.93
CA LYS A 84 1.66 -12.21 1.58
C LYS A 84 0.64 -12.59 0.49
N ALA A 85 0.43 -13.89 0.29
CA ALA A 85 -0.23 -14.42 -0.91
C ALA A 85 -1.69 -13.96 -1.08
N ASN A 86 -2.47 -13.94 0.00
CA ASN A 86 -3.87 -13.52 -0.03
C ASN A 86 -4.00 -12.01 -0.19
N PHE A 87 -3.10 -11.25 0.44
CA PHE A 87 -3.01 -9.81 0.21
C PHE A 87 -2.63 -9.49 -1.25
N ALA A 88 -1.68 -10.24 -1.82
CA ALA A 88 -1.30 -10.09 -3.23
C ALA A 88 -2.47 -10.40 -4.18
N ALA A 89 -3.26 -11.44 -3.88
CA ALA A 89 -4.45 -11.78 -4.64
C ALA A 89 -5.54 -10.69 -4.54
N TRP A 90 -5.77 -10.14 -3.35
CA TRP A 90 -6.63 -8.98 -3.13
C TRP A 90 -6.17 -7.77 -3.95
N TRP A 91 -4.87 -7.44 -3.87
CA TRP A 91 -4.31 -6.32 -4.61
C TRP A 91 -4.49 -6.49 -6.12
N LYS A 92 -4.25 -7.69 -6.66
CA LYS A 92 -4.48 -7.99 -8.09
C LYS A 92 -5.94 -7.75 -8.46
N ARG A 93 -6.89 -8.32 -7.70
CA ARG A 93 -8.33 -8.14 -7.95
C ARG A 93 -8.74 -6.66 -7.94
N CYS A 94 -8.25 -5.89 -6.96
CA CYS A 94 -8.63 -4.48 -6.83
C CYS A 94 -7.96 -3.57 -7.86
N SER A 95 -6.68 -3.79 -8.15
CA SER A 95 -5.89 -2.94 -9.06
C SER A 95 -6.25 -3.12 -10.54
N GLU A 96 -6.86 -4.26 -10.90
CA GLU A 96 -7.36 -4.54 -12.25
C GLU A 96 -8.78 -4.00 -12.49
N ARG A 97 -9.43 -3.39 -11.48
CA ARG A 97 -10.77 -2.82 -11.66
C ARG A 97 -10.70 -1.62 -12.62
N PRO A 98 -11.63 -1.50 -13.60
CA PRO A 98 -11.63 -0.39 -14.56
C PRO A 98 -11.64 0.99 -13.88
N SER A 99 -12.39 1.14 -12.79
CA SER A 99 -12.46 2.39 -12.01
C SER A 99 -11.12 2.77 -11.38
N TRP A 100 -10.33 1.78 -10.94
CA TRP A 100 -9.00 2.04 -10.37
C TRP A 100 -8.00 2.38 -11.46
N ILE A 101 -8.02 1.64 -12.57
CA ILE A 101 -7.18 1.91 -13.74
C ILE A 101 -7.41 3.34 -14.23
N LEU A 102 -8.67 3.77 -14.40
CA LEU A 102 -9.01 5.14 -14.80
C LEU A 102 -8.43 6.18 -13.84
N CYS A 103 -8.60 5.98 -12.53
CA CYS A 103 -8.07 6.88 -11.50
C CYS A 103 -6.54 7.01 -11.55
N LYS A 104 -5.83 5.93 -11.90
CA LYS A 104 -4.37 5.98 -12.10
C LYS A 104 -3.97 6.73 -13.36
N THR A 105 -4.67 6.51 -14.47
CA THR A 105 -4.38 7.21 -15.72
C THR A 105 -4.54 8.73 -15.58
N GLU A 106 -5.54 9.19 -14.83
CA GLU A 106 -5.72 10.62 -14.52
C GLU A 106 -4.56 11.18 -13.68
N GLN A 107 -4.04 10.42 -12.72
CA GLN A 107 -2.92 10.85 -11.87
C GLN A 107 -1.59 10.99 -12.61
N GLU A 108 -1.37 10.25 -13.70
CA GLU A 108 -0.16 10.37 -14.52
C GLU A 108 -0.15 11.62 -15.40
N ILE A 109 -1.28 12.31 -15.56
CA ILE A 109 -1.41 13.53 -16.37
C ILE A 109 -1.06 14.79 -15.55
N ASP A 110 -1.14 14.72 -14.22
CA ASP A 110 -1.08 15.89 -13.33
C ASP A 110 0.23 16.05 -12.51
N PHE A 111 1.28 15.26 -12.78
CA PHE A 111 2.61 15.38 -12.13
C PHE A 111 3.77 15.27 -13.12
#